data_AF-A0A849G0Q3-F1
#
_entry.id   AF-A0A849G0Q3-F1
#
_cell.length_a   1.000
_cell.length_b   1.000
_cell.length_c   1.000
_cell.angle_alpha   90.00
_cell.angle_beta   90.00
_cell.angle_gamma   90.00
#
_symmetry.space_group_name_H-M   'P 1'
#
loop_
_entity.id
_entity.type
_entity.pdbx_description
1 polymer ?
#
loop_
_entity_poly.entity_id
_entity_poly.type
_entity_poly.pdbx_seq_one_letter_code
_entity_poly.pdbx_strand_id
1 'polypeptide(L)'
;MIPGVSSRRRFADLSEQDIIALAISSEEDDARIYRTYAERLRGDFPASAAIFDGMAEEEDSHRHRLIELHKKRFGDVIPLIRREHVSGFYARRPVWLVENLGIERIREEAEAMERDAERFYRQAAAKTSDADTRKLLGDLAAAEAGHTDMADALTREHLDDEAKGQEERAAHRQFVLTWVQPGLAGLMDGSVSTLAPIFATAFATHDTWTTFLVGLAASVGAGISMGFT
;
A
#
# COMPACT_ATOMS: atom_id res chain seq x y z
N MET A 1 9.38 27.54 -16.38
CA MET A 1 9.66 26.60 -15.27
C MET A 1 10.45 25.44 -15.85
N ILE A 2 11.65 25.17 -15.36
CA ILE A 2 12.47 24.02 -15.80
C ILE A 2 11.97 22.78 -15.04
N PRO A 3 11.57 21.69 -15.71
CA PRO A 3 11.23 20.43 -15.05
C PRO A 3 12.53 19.82 -14.49
N GLY A 4 12.60 19.56 -13.17
CA GLY A 4 13.70 18.78 -12.59
C GLY A 4 14.48 19.40 -11.42
N VAL A 5 14.17 20.63 -10.98
CA VAL A 5 14.69 21.12 -9.68
C VAL A 5 13.69 20.73 -8.61
N SER A 6 13.98 19.66 -7.86
CA SER A 6 13.22 19.31 -6.67
C SER A 6 13.37 20.44 -5.65
N SER A 7 12.33 21.26 -5.45
CA SER A 7 12.28 22.30 -4.42
C SER A 7 12.03 21.70 -3.02
N ARG A 8 12.59 20.53 -2.74
CA ARG A 8 12.42 19.83 -1.47
C ARG A 8 13.36 20.41 -0.41
N ARG A 9 12.82 20.74 0.76
CA ARG A 9 13.61 21.17 1.92
C ARG A 9 14.33 19.97 2.51
N ARG A 10 15.57 20.12 2.99
CA ARG A 10 16.25 19.05 3.72
C ARG A 10 15.67 18.95 5.13
N PHE A 11 15.50 17.74 5.64
CA PHE A 11 15.03 17.52 7.01
C PHE A 11 15.89 18.26 8.05
N ALA A 12 17.21 18.29 7.83
CA ALA A 12 18.18 19.01 8.64
C ALA A 12 17.91 20.53 8.73
N ASP A 13 17.26 21.12 7.73
CA ASP A 13 16.99 22.56 7.66
C ASP A 13 15.58 22.94 8.18
N LEU A 14 14.79 21.97 8.65
CA LEU A 14 13.46 22.22 9.22
C LEU A 14 13.56 22.84 10.63
N SER A 15 12.75 23.86 10.90
CA SER A 15 12.56 24.36 12.27
C SER A 15 11.78 23.34 13.13
N GLU A 16 11.76 23.50 14.45
CA GLU A 16 10.91 22.65 15.30
C GLU A 16 9.42 22.79 14.94
N GLN A 17 8.96 23.99 14.57
CA GLN A 17 7.59 24.21 14.10
C GLN A 17 7.31 23.44 12.80
N ASP A 18 8.27 23.44 11.86
CA ASP A 18 8.16 22.67 10.61
C ASP A 18 8.13 21.16 10.88
N ILE A 19 8.92 20.67 11.84
CA ILE A 19 8.96 19.24 12.22
C ILE A 19 7.61 18.80 12.79
N ILE A 20 7.04 19.59 13.72
CA ILE A 20 5.72 19.27 14.29
C ILE A 20 4.63 19.39 13.22
N ALA A 21 4.67 20.41 12.37
CA ALA A 21 3.71 20.55 11.27
C ALA A 21 3.78 19.38 10.27
N LEU A 22 4.99 18.89 10.00
CA LEU A 22 5.20 17.69 9.18
C LEU A 22 4.67 16.43 9.87
N ALA A 23 4.85 16.30 11.18
CA ALA A 23 4.27 15.20 11.95
C ALA A 23 2.73 15.24 11.88
N ILE A 24 2.11 16.40 12.08
CA ILE A 24 0.65 16.56 12.01
C ILE A 24 0.11 16.12 10.63
N SER A 25 0.70 16.62 9.55
CA SER A 25 0.25 16.23 8.20
C SER A 25 0.54 14.76 7.89
N SER A 26 1.60 14.21 8.49
CA SER A 26 1.96 12.80 8.39
C SER A 26 0.90 11.91 9.03
N GLU A 27 0.46 12.21 10.25
CA GLU A 27 -0.62 11.50 10.94
C GLU A 27 -1.95 11.58 10.19
N GLU A 28 -2.27 12.78 9.67
CA GLU A 28 -3.48 12.98 8.88
C GLU A 28 -3.50 12.14 7.59
N ASP A 29 -2.36 12.04 6.91
CA ASP A 29 -2.23 11.23 5.70
C ASP A 29 -2.34 9.74 6.04
N ASP A 30 -1.70 9.27 7.11
CA ASP A 30 -1.72 7.84 7.50
C ASP A 30 -3.10 7.40 7.97
N ALA A 31 -3.78 8.20 8.79
CA ALA A 31 -5.17 7.94 9.18
C ALA A 31 -6.11 7.86 7.96
N ARG A 32 -5.86 8.64 6.90
CA ARG A 32 -6.64 8.54 5.64
C ARG A 32 -6.32 7.26 4.89
N ILE A 33 -5.06 6.84 4.86
CA ILE A 33 -4.65 5.59 4.22
C ILE A 33 -5.31 4.40 4.92
N TYR A 34 -5.28 4.35 6.25
CA TYR A 34 -5.92 3.27 7.01
C TYR A 34 -7.43 3.21 6.80
N ARG A 35 -8.14 4.34 6.84
CA ARG A 35 -9.58 4.34 6.49
C ARG A 35 -9.86 3.89 5.06
N THR A 36 -8.96 4.19 4.12
CA THR A 36 -9.10 3.72 2.73
C THR A 36 -8.94 2.20 2.64
N TYR A 37 -7.96 1.64 3.35
CA TYR A 37 -7.81 0.18 3.47
C TYR A 37 -9.00 -0.46 4.13
N ALA A 38 -9.48 0.09 5.25
CA ALA A 38 -10.66 -0.40 5.96
C ALA A 38 -11.89 -0.43 5.07
N GLU A 39 -12.20 0.68 4.39
CA GLU A 39 -13.37 0.78 3.51
C GLU A 39 -13.35 -0.25 2.39
N ARG A 40 -12.17 -0.46 1.79
CA ARG A 40 -12.01 -1.43 0.71
C ARG A 40 -12.12 -2.87 1.18
N LEU A 41 -11.62 -3.16 2.37
CA LEU A 41 -11.66 -4.50 2.95
C LEU A 41 -13.04 -4.83 3.55
N ARG A 42 -13.86 -3.83 3.89
CA ARG A 42 -15.12 -3.99 4.64
C ARG A 42 -16.08 -5.03 4.06
N GLY A 43 -16.11 -5.20 2.74
CA GLY A 43 -16.99 -6.16 2.07
C GLY A 43 -16.54 -7.61 2.19
N ASP A 44 -15.27 -7.89 1.88
CA ASP A 44 -14.72 -9.25 1.78
C ASP A 44 -13.93 -9.69 3.03
N PHE A 45 -13.43 -8.72 3.80
CA PHE A 45 -12.53 -8.87 4.95
C PHE A 45 -12.94 -7.94 6.10
N PRO A 46 -14.14 -8.10 6.68
CA PRO A 46 -14.70 -7.16 7.66
C PRO A 46 -13.92 -7.11 8.98
N ALA A 47 -13.30 -8.21 9.41
CA ALA A 47 -12.50 -8.23 10.63
C ALA A 47 -11.17 -7.50 10.42
N SER A 48 -10.53 -7.73 9.28
CA SER A 48 -9.33 -6.96 8.91
C SER A 48 -9.63 -5.47 8.70
N ALA A 49 -10.81 -5.11 8.19
CA ALA A 49 -11.24 -3.73 8.11
C ALA A 49 -11.36 -3.06 9.49
N ALA A 50 -11.87 -3.77 10.51
CA ALA A 50 -11.98 -3.25 11.88
C ALA A 50 -10.60 -2.95 12.50
N ILE A 51 -9.58 -3.77 12.20
CA ILE A 51 -8.20 -3.52 12.63
C ILE A 51 -7.71 -2.17 12.07
N PHE A 52 -7.90 -1.92 10.77
CA PHE A 52 -7.48 -0.66 10.15
C PHE A 52 -8.32 0.55 10.60
N ASP A 53 -9.60 0.36 10.92
CA ASP A 53 -10.41 1.41 11.56
C ASP A 53 -9.80 1.79 12.92
N GLY A 54 -9.42 0.81 13.74
CA GLY A 54 -8.75 1.04 15.03
C GLY A 54 -7.38 1.73 14.89
N MET A 55 -6.58 1.33 13.90
CA MET A 55 -5.30 2.01 13.61
C MET A 55 -5.53 3.48 13.23
N ALA A 56 -6.55 3.78 12.41
CA ALA A 56 -6.88 5.16 12.04
C ALA A 56 -7.29 6.04 13.23
N GLU A 57 -7.92 5.45 14.26
CA GLU A 57 -8.26 6.14 15.50
C GLU A 57 -7.03 6.47 16.36
N GLU A 58 -6.03 5.58 16.39
CA GLU A 58 -4.76 5.85 17.08
C GLU A 58 -3.99 7.00 16.41
N GLU A 59 -3.92 7.03 15.09
CA GLU A 59 -3.30 8.14 14.34
C GLU A 59 -4.05 9.47 14.55
N ASP A 60 -5.38 9.43 14.72
CA ASP A 60 -6.12 10.62 15.14
C ASP A 60 -5.67 11.07 16.53
N SER A 61 -5.49 10.17 17.49
CA SER A 61 -4.99 10.49 18.84
C SER A 61 -3.60 11.15 18.78
N HIS A 62 -2.70 10.60 17.97
CA HIS A 62 -1.37 11.16 17.70
C HIS A 62 -1.46 12.59 17.17
N ARG A 63 -2.26 12.78 16.12
CA ARG A 63 -2.53 14.08 15.51
C ARG A 63 -3.04 15.11 16.52
N HIS A 64 -4.02 14.75 17.35
CA HIS A 64 -4.57 15.66 18.36
C HIS A 64 -3.49 16.13 19.33
N ARG A 65 -2.65 15.21 19.83
CA ARG A 65 -1.55 15.54 20.76
C ARG A 65 -0.53 16.48 20.10
N LEU A 66 -0.20 16.25 18.83
CA LEU A 66 0.71 17.13 18.08
C LEU A 66 0.13 18.52 17.84
N ILE A 67 -1.16 18.62 17.50
CA ILE A 67 -1.87 19.91 17.34
C ILE A 67 -1.86 20.69 18.65
N GLU A 68 -2.17 20.05 19.77
CA GLU A 68 -2.18 20.72 21.07
C GLU A 68 -0.77 21.20 21.48
N LEU A 69 0.27 20.41 21.20
CA LEU A 69 1.65 20.87 21.40
C LEU A 69 2.00 22.05 20.48
N HIS A 70 1.60 21.99 19.21
CA HIS A 70 1.84 23.06 18.25
C HIS A 70 1.18 24.37 18.70
N LYS A 71 -0.11 24.34 19.07
CA LYS A 71 -0.83 25.50 19.63
C LYS A 71 -0.12 26.08 20.84
N LYS A 72 0.29 25.23 21.79
CA LYS A 72 0.99 25.66 23.01
C LYS A 72 2.30 26.40 22.72
N ARG A 73 3.06 25.98 21.70
CA ARG A 73 4.41 26.51 21.43
C ARG A 73 4.46 27.57 20.34
N PHE A 74 3.61 27.47 19.33
CA PHE A 74 3.71 28.21 18.08
C PHE A 74 2.41 28.94 17.67
N GLY A 75 1.32 28.76 18.42
CA GLY A 75 0.01 29.36 18.13
C GLY A 75 -0.81 28.57 17.11
N ASP A 76 -1.91 29.15 16.63
CA ASP A 76 -2.94 28.39 15.90
C ASP A 76 -2.60 28.06 14.43
N VAL A 77 -1.63 28.75 13.85
CA VAL A 77 -1.33 28.65 12.42
C VAL A 77 -0.29 27.56 12.18
N ILE A 78 -0.76 26.37 11.77
CA ILE A 78 0.09 25.25 11.37
C ILE A 78 0.60 25.47 9.93
N PRO A 79 1.93 25.53 9.69
CA PRO A 79 2.48 25.62 8.34
C PRO A 79 2.09 24.41 7.48
N LEU A 80 1.74 24.65 6.21
CA LEU A 80 1.49 23.57 5.25
C LEU A 80 2.81 22.96 4.76
N ILE A 81 3.19 21.82 5.33
CA ILE A 81 4.32 21.01 4.90
C ILE A 81 3.88 19.55 4.82
N ARG A 82 4.36 18.83 3.81
CA ARG A 82 4.05 17.42 3.58
C ARG A 82 5.31 16.62 3.32
N ARG A 83 5.23 15.30 3.44
CA ARG A 83 6.34 14.35 3.29
C ARG A 83 7.07 14.54 1.95
N GLU A 84 6.31 14.72 0.87
CA GLU A 84 6.83 14.92 -0.49
C GLU A 84 7.60 16.23 -0.69
N HIS A 85 7.45 17.20 0.23
CA HIS A 85 8.18 18.47 0.23
C HIS A 85 9.52 18.37 0.96
N VAL A 86 9.83 17.23 1.60
CA VAL A 86 11.05 17.03 2.40
C VAL A 86 11.94 15.98 1.76
N SER A 87 13.19 16.33 1.51
CA SER A 87 14.17 15.39 0.95
C SER A 87 14.65 14.41 2.02
N GLY A 88 14.75 13.13 1.65
CA GLY A 88 15.11 12.04 2.57
C GLY A 88 13.93 11.50 3.38
N PHE A 89 12.72 12.02 3.18
CA PHE A 89 11.50 11.48 3.79
C PHE A 89 10.93 10.34 2.95
N TYR A 90 10.34 9.33 3.61
CA TYR A 90 9.72 8.21 2.92
C TYR A 90 8.50 8.69 2.12
N ALA A 91 8.37 8.21 0.89
CA ALA A 91 7.17 8.42 0.09
C ALA A 91 6.26 7.21 0.28
N ARG A 92 5.03 7.44 0.73
CA ARG A 92 4.00 6.40 0.77
C ARG A 92 3.73 5.92 -0.66
N ARG A 93 3.58 4.60 -0.85
CA ARG A 93 3.15 4.10 -2.15
C ARG A 93 1.72 4.57 -2.41
N PRO A 94 1.37 4.87 -3.68
CA PRO A 94 0.00 5.22 -4.00
C PRO A 94 -0.95 4.10 -3.58
N VAL A 95 -1.99 4.44 -2.82
CA VAL A 95 -2.90 3.46 -2.20
C VAL A 95 -3.52 2.53 -3.26
N TRP A 96 -3.95 3.08 -4.40
CA TRP A 96 -4.51 2.33 -5.55
C TRP A 96 -3.58 1.24 -6.13
N LEU A 97 -2.26 1.39 -5.99
CA LEU A 97 -1.31 0.38 -6.47
C LEU A 97 -1.23 -0.81 -5.51
N VAL A 98 -1.28 -0.54 -4.20
CA VAL A 98 -1.20 -1.55 -3.14
C VAL A 98 -2.51 -2.32 -3.05
N GLU A 99 -3.62 -1.61 -3.24
CA GLU A 99 -4.95 -2.15 -3.25
C GLU A 99 -5.08 -3.37 -4.18
N ASN A 100 -4.64 -3.28 -5.42
CA ASN A 100 -4.84 -4.37 -6.40
C ASN A 100 -4.02 -5.64 -6.13
N LEU A 101 -3.20 -5.65 -5.07
CA LEU A 101 -2.27 -6.73 -4.75
C LEU A 101 -2.74 -7.65 -3.61
N GLY A 102 -3.94 -7.43 -3.06
CA GLY A 102 -4.58 -8.29 -2.05
C GLY A 102 -4.27 -7.92 -0.59
N ILE A 103 -4.92 -8.60 0.35
CA ILE A 103 -4.91 -8.28 1.78
C ILE A 103 -3.53 -8.40 2.44
N GLU A 104 -2.77 -9.45 2.12
CA GLU A 104 -1.42 -9.63 2.68
C GLU A 104 -0.51 -8.47 2.29
N ARG A 105 -0.66 -7.97 1.06
CA ARG A 105 0.13 -6.83 0.61
C ARG A 105 -0.26 -5.53 1.32
N ILE A 106 -1.54 -5.36 1.65
CA ILE A 106 -2.00 -4.22 2.46
C ILE A 106 -1.40 -4.28 3.86
N ARG A 107 -1.36 -5.46 4.49
CA ARG A 107 -0.72 -5.66 5.81
C ARG A 107 0.78 -5.37 5.77
N GLU A 108 1.51 -5.91 4.79
CA GLU A 108 2.94 -5.64 4.61
C GLU A 108 3.23 -4.14 4.45
N GLU A 109 2.40 -3.43 3.68
CA GLU A 109 2.55 -1.99 3.47
C GLU A 109 2.26 -1.24 4.76
N ALA A 110 1.20 -1.58 5.51
CA ALA A 110 0.90 -0.99 6.81
C ALA A 110 2.07 -1.15 7.79
N GLU A 111 2.64 -2.35 7.94
CA GLU A 111 3.83 -2.52 8.79
C GLU A 111 5.05 -1.70 8.32
N ALA A 112 5.25 -1.59 7.01
CA ALA A 112 6.30 -0.72 6.47
C ALA A 112 6.02 0.74 6.82
N MET A 113 4.75 1.12 6.82
CA MET A 113 4.31 2.46 7.18
C MET A 113 4.66 2.83 8.62
N GLU A 114 4.42 1.90 9.56
CA GLU A 114 4.74 2.07 10.98
C GLU A 114 6.24 2.18 11.23
N ARG A 115 7.02 1.30 10.62
CA ARG A 115 8.49 1.35 10.73
C ARG A 115 9.07 2.65 10.18
N ASP A 116 8.44 3.21 9.15
CA ASP A 116 8.79 4.52 8.59
C ASP A 116 8.46 5.67 9.58
N ALA A 117 7.27 5.65 10.18
CA ALA A 117 6.82 6.63 11.17
C ALA A 117 7.71 6.60 12.43
N GLU A 118 7.98 5.41 12.97
CA GLU A 118 8.89 5.18 14.10
C GLU A 118 10.26 5.82 13.84
N ARG A 119 10.86 5.56 12.67
CA ARG A 119 12.15 6.14 12.28
C ARG A 119 12.08 7.66 12.19
N PHE A 120 11.01 8.20 11.63
CA PHE A 120 10.80 9.65 11.57
C PHE A 120 10.77 10.25 12.97
N TYR A 121 9.93 9.72 13.87
CA TYR A 121 9.80 10.25 15.22
C TYR A 121 11.09 10.18 16.02
N ARG A 122 11.86 9.09 15.88
CA ARG A 122 13.21 9.01 16.47
C ARG A 122 14.15 10.10 15.97
N GLN A 123 14.17 10.35 14.66
CA GLN A 123 15.01 11.39 14.07
C GLN A 123 14.54 12.80 14.48
N ALA A 124 13.23 13.02 14.50
CA ALA A 124 12.62 14.28 14.93
C ALA A 124 12.94 14.58 16.41
N ALA A 125 12.79 13.60 17.29
CA ALA A 125 13.13 13.71 18.71
C ALA A 125 14.63 13.97 18.92
N ALA A 126 15.51 13.39 18.10
CA ALA A 126 16.95 13.65 18.17
C ALA A 126 17.31 15.10 17.80
N LYS A 127 16.57 15.71 16.86
CA LYS A 127 16.85 17.04 16.32
C LYS A 127 16.23 18.19 17.13
N THR A 128 15.13 17.93 17.83
CA THR A 128 14.44 18.90 18.68
C THR A 128 15.21 19.14 19.98
N SER A 129 15.29 20.38 20.44
CA SER A 129 15.94 20.74 21.72
C SER A 129 14.96 20.94 22.87
N ASP A 130 13.75 21.41 22.58
CA ASP A 130 12.69 21.61 23.56
C ASP A 130 12.26 20.32 24.25
N ALA A 131 12.13 20.36 25.59
CA ALA A 131 11.89 19.18 26.41
C ALA A 131 10.51 18.55 26.18
N ASP A 132 9.45 19.36 26.13
CA ASP A 132 8.07 18.89 25.91
C ASP A 132 7.93 18.26 24.52
N THR A 133 8.55 18.89 23.51
CA THR A 133 8.51 18.40 22.13
C THR A 133 9.34 17.13 21.96
N ARG A 134 10.54 17.08 22.56
CA ARG A 134 11.37 15.87 22.55
C ARG A 134 10.65 14.71 23.25
N LYS A 135 9.97 14.98 24.36
CA LYS A 135 9.15 13.99 25.07
C LYS A 135 8.03 13.48 24.16
N LEU A 136 7.21 14.36 23.58
CA LEU A 136 6.09 13.93 22.75
C LEU A 136 6.56 13.10 21.54
N LEU A 137 7.58 13.55 20.82
CA LEU A 137 8.11 12.83 19.67
C LEU A 137 8.74 11.48 20.08
N GLY A 138 9.36 11.40 21.26
CA GLY A 138 9.86 10.14 21.81
C GLY A 138 8.75 9.18 22.22
N ASP A 139 7.67 9.69 22.83
CA ASP A 139 6.49 8.90 23.18
C ASP A 139 5.80 8.37 21.92
N LEU A 140 5.68 9.19 20.87
CA LEU A 140 5.15 8.76 19.56
C LEU A 140 6.04 7.69 18.93
N ALA A 141 7.37 7.87 18.92
CA ALA A 141 8.27 6.82 18.43
C ALA A 141 8.11 5.48 19.18
N ALA A 142 7.78 5.52 20.46
CA ALA A 142 7.51 4.31 21.24
C ALA A 142 6.13 3.71 20.93
N ALA A 143 5.12 4.55 20.68
CA ALA A 143 3.80 4.12 20.21
C ALA A 143 3.89 3.42 18.84
N GLU A 144 4.57 4.05 17.86
CA GLU A 144 4.78 3.46 16.53
C GLU A 144 5.51 2.10 16.60
N ALA A 145 6.50 1.98 17.48
CA ALA A 145 7.20 0.70 17.68
C ALA A 145 6.29 -0.39 18.24
N GLY A 146 5.23 0.00 18.97
CA GLY A 146 4.20 -0.89 19.50
C GLY A 146 3.02 -1.12 18.55
N HIS A 147 2.96 -0.47 17.37
CA HIS A 147 1.84 -0.65 16.45
C HIS A 147 1.73 -2.07 15.89
N THR A 148 2.84 -2.81 15.76
CA THR A 148 2.77 -4.24 15.42
C THR A 148 2.09 -5.05 16.53
N ASP A 149 2.42 -4.79 17.80
CA ASP A 149 1.79 -5.46 18.94
C ASP A 149 0.31 -5.06 19.08
N MET A 150 -0.02 -3.80 18.78
CA MET A 150 -1.40 -3.30 18.73
C MET A 150 -2.19 -3.97 17.61
N ALA A 151 -1.62 -4.07 16.40
CA ALA A 151 -2.25 -4.77 15.29
C ALA A 151 -2.47 -6.26 15.63
N ASP A 152 -1.54 -6.90 16.33
CA ASP A 152 -1.70 -8.28 16.83
C ASP A 152 -2.78 -8.40 17.92
N ALA A 153 -2.94 -7.38 18.77
CA ALA A 153 -4.02 -7.32 19.76
C ALA A 153 -5.39 -7.15 19.09
N LEU A 154 -5.51 -6.19 18.16
CA LEU A 154 -6.71 -5.96 17.36
C LEU A 154 -7.04 -7.17 16.48
N THR A 155 -6.02 -7.87 15.96
CA THR A 155 -6.19 -9.14 15.25
C THR A 155 -6.81 -10.18 16.17
N ARG A 156 -6.32 -10.34 17.40
CA ARG A 156 -6.92 -11.30 18.35
C ARG A 156 -8.33 -10.90 18.79
N GLU A 157 -8.64 -9.62 18.81
CA GLU A 157 -9.96 -9.11 19.18
C GLU A 157 -10.99 -9.26 18.05
N HIS A 158 -10.62 -8.92 16.82
CA HIS A 158 -11.55 -8.85 15.69
C HIS A 158 -11.49 -10.07 14.76
N LEU A 159 -10.36 -10.78 14.71
CA LEU A 159 -10.11 -11.89 13.81
C LEU A 159 -9.98 -13.19 14.59
N ASP A 160 -11.11 -13.69 15.10
CA ASP A 160 -11.17 -15.04 15.69
C ASP A 160 -10.90 -16.14 14.64
N ASP A 161 -10.73 -17.39 15.10
CA ASP A 161 -10.39 -18.51 14.21
C ASP A 161 -11.43 -18.72 13.09
N GLU A 162 -12.70 -18.38 13.34
CA GLU A 162 -13.76 -18.50 12.34
C GLU A 162 -13.65 -17.39 11.29
N ALA A 163 -13.55 -16.12 11.73
CA ALA A 163 -13.38 -14.95 10.89
C ALA A 163 -12.12 -15.08 10.02
N LYS A 164 -11.01 -15.53 10.62
CA LYS A 164 -9.76 -15.83 9.91
C LYS A 164 -9.97 -16.84 8.80
N GLY A 165 -10.62 -17.97 9.11
CA GLY A 165 -10.89 -19.01 8.12
C GLY A 165 -11.87 -18.56 7.02
N GLN A 166 -12.78 -17.63 7.31
CA GLN A 166 -13.65 -17.02 6.31
C GLN A 166 -12.87 -16.07 5.39
N GLU A 167 -12.06 -15.19 5.96
CA GLU A 167 -11.21 -14.25 5.22
C GLU A 167 -10.18 -14.97 4.35
N GLU A 168 -9.53 -16.03 4.84
CA GLU A 168 -8.59 -16.84 4.05
C GLU A 168 -9.27 -17.50 2.83
N ARG A 169 -10.51 -18.00 3.00
CA ARG A 169 -11.30 -18.54 1.89
C ARG A 169 -11.71 -17.46 0.90
N ALA A 170 -12.04 -16.26 1.38
CA ALA A 170 -12.35 -15.11 0.54
C ALA A 170 -11.11 -14.69 -0.29
N ALA A 171 -9.95 -14.55 0.36
CA ALA A 171 -8.67 -14.25 -0.28
C ALA A 171 -8.30 -15.31 -1.33
N HIS A 172 -8.44 -16.60 -1.00
CA HIS A 172 -8.17 -17.68 -1.94
C HIS A 172 -9.10 -17.63 -3.15
N ARG A 173 -10.40 -17.42 -2.93
CA ARG A 173 -11.39 -17.29 -4.02
C ARG A 173 -11.05 -16.10 -4.91
N GLN A 174 -10.75 -14.94 -4.34
CA GLN A 174 -10.38 -13.75 -5.09
C GLN A 174 -9.11 -14.01 -5.92
N PHE A 175 -8.08 -14.62 -5.34
CA PHE A 175 -6.87 -14.99 -6.08
C PHE A 175 -7.19 -15.89 -7.27
N VAL A 176 -8.03 -16.91 -7.06
CA VAL A 176 -8.44 -17.82 -8.14
C VAL A 176 -9.21 -17.09 -9.24
N LEU A 177 -10.17 -16.25 -8.88
CA LEU A 177 -11.01 -15.53 -9.86
C LEU A 177 -10.26 -14.43 -10.61
N THR A 178 -9.30 -13.76 -9.96
CA THR A 178 -8.59 -12.60 -10.53
C THR A 178 -7.36 -13.01 -11.34
N TRP A 179 -6.64 -14.06 -10.93
CA TRP A 179 -5.36 -14.42 -11.55
C TRP A 179 -5.40 -15.79 -12.22
N VAL A 180 -5.90 -16.82 -11.52
CA VAL A 180 -5.82 -18.19 -12.02
C VAL A 180 -6.81 -18.44 -13.14
N GLN A 181 -8.07 -18.04 -12.97
CA GLN A 181 -9.12 -18.25 -13.96
C GLN A 181 -8.86 -17.51 -15.27
N PRO A 182 -8.53 -16.20 -15.28
CA PRO A 182 -8.20 -15.51 -16.53
C PRO A 182 -6.99 -16.12 -17.23
N GLY A 183 -5.96 -16.51 -16.48
CA GLY A 183 -4.79 -17.21 -17.03
C GLY A 183 -5.15 -18.58 -17.65
N LEU A 184 -5.96 -19.39 -16.98
CA LEU A 184 -6.43 -20.68 -17.50
C LEU A 184 -7.36 -20.52 -18.70
N ALA A 185 -8.27 -19.54 -18.67
CA ALA A 185 -9.17 -19.23 -19.78
C ALA A 185 -8.37 -18.79 -21.02
N GLY A 186 -7.37 -17.92 -20.82
CA GLY A 186 -6.44 -17.54 -21.88
C GLY A 186 -5.70 -18.75 -22.46
N LEU A 187 -5.16 -19.64 -21.62
CA LEU A 187 -4.51 -20.87 -22.09
C LEU A 187 -5.46 -21.77 -22.90
N MET A 188 -6.71 -21.93 -22.47
CA MET A 188 -7.71 -22.72 -23.19
C MET A 188 -8.08 -22.07 -24.53
N ASP A 189 -8.38 -20.78 -24.56
CA ASP A 189 -8.76 -20.10 -25.80
C ASP A 189 -7.59 -20.02 -26.79
N GLY A 190 -6.37 -19.79 -26.32
CA GLY A 190 -5.17 -19.78 -27.17
C GLY A 190 -4.86 -21.15 -27.77
N SER A 191 -4.94 -22.20 -26.96
CA SER A 191 -4.68 -23.57 -27.44
C SER A 191 -5.78 -24.07 -28.38
N VAL A 192 -7.05 -23.80 -28.11
CA VAL A 192 -8.16 -24.24 -28.96
C VAL A 192 -8.25 -23.42 -30.25
N SER A 193 -8.05 -22.09 -30.19
CA SER A 193 -8.18 -21.20 -31.34
C SER A 193 -7.01 -21.33 -32.33
N THR A 194 -5.87 -21.86 -31.90
CA THR A 194 -4.72 -22.16 -32.78
C THR A 194 -4.84 -23.49 -33.52
N LEU A 195 -5.66 -24.44 -33.03
CA LEU A 195 -5.81 -25.77 -33.67
C LEU A 195 -6.48 -25.69 -35.05
N ALA A 196 -7.54 -24.90 -35.20
CA ALA A 196 -8.29 -24.80 -36.46
C ALA A 196 -7.42 -24.38 -37.66
N PRO A 197 -6.65 -23.27 -37.61
CA PRO A 197 -5.77 -22.88 -38.71
C PRO A 197 -4.60 -23.85 -38.95
N ILE A 198 -4.09 -24.52 -37.90
CA ILE A 198 -3.05 -25.55 -38.04
C ILE A 198 -3.59 -26.75 -38.84
N PHE A 199 -4.76 -27.28 -38.48
CA PHE A 199 -5.38 -28.39 -39.19
C PHE A 199 -5.79 -28.01 -40.61
N ALA A 200 -6.34 -26.81 -40.81
CA ALA A 200 -6.69 -26.31 -42.14
C ALA A 200 -5.45 -26.22 -43.05
N THR A 201 -4.32 -25.72 -42.53
CA THR A 201 -3.06 -25.64 -43.27
C THR A 201 -2.52 -27.03 -43.59
N ALA A 202 -2.50 -27.92 -42.60
CA ALA A 202 -2.05 -29.30 -42.78
C ALA A 202 -2.85 -30.04 -43.86
N PHE A 203 -4.18 -29.91 -43.84
CA PHE A 203 -5.06 -30.54 -44.84
C PHE A 203 -4.97 -29.87 -46.21
N ALA A 204 -4.79 -28.56 -46.29
CA ALA A 204 -4.75 -27.86 -47.57
C ALA A 204 -3.41 -28.06 -48.29
N THR A 205 -2.29 -27.99 -47.56
CA THR A 205 -0.95 -27.98 -48.16
C THR A 205 -0.28 -29.35 -48.15
N HIS A 206 -0.68 -30.23 -47.22
CA HIS A 206 0.02 -31.50 -46.93
C HIS A 206 1.53 -31.32 -46.65
N ASP A 207 1.96 -30.11 -46.29
CA ASP A 207 3.36 -29.77 -46.03
C ASP A 207 3.58 -29.53 -44.53
N THR A 208 4.43 -30.37 -43.94
CA THR A 208 4.70 -30.35 -42.49
C THR A 208 5.45 -29.09 -42.04
N TRP A 209 6.32 -28.53 -42.90
CA TRP A 209 7.08 -27.33 -42.57
C TRP A 209 6.22 -26.07 -42.57
N THR A 210 5.35 -25.92 -43.56
CA THR A 210 4.37 -24.83 -43.63
C THR A 210 3.39 -24.90 -42.47
N THR A 211 2.92 -26.10 -42.12
CA THR A 211 2.05 -26.31 -40.96
C THR A 211 2.73 -25.91 -39.66
N PHE A 212 4.01 -26.26 -39.48
CA PHE A 212 4.81 -25.88 -38.33
C PHE A 212 4.98 -24.36 -38.22
N LEU A 213 5.31 -23.67 -39.33
CA LEU A 213 5.47 -22.21 -39.35
C LEU A 213 4.17 -21.48 -38.98
N VAL A 214 3.04 -21.94 -39.51
CA VAL A 214 1.73 -21.36 -39.17
C VAL A 214 1.40 -21.61 -37.69
N GLY A 215 1.65 -22.81 -37.17
CA GLY A 215 1.42 -23.12 -35.76
C GLY A 215 2.31 -22.29 -34.81
N LEU A 216 3.58 -22.11 -35.17
CA LEU A 216 4.52 -21.27 -34.41
C LEU A 216 4.09 -19.80 -34.44
N ALA A 217 3.74 -19.26 -35.61
CA ALA A 217 3.27 -17.89 -35.76
C ALA A 217 1.98 -17.63 -34.98
N ALA A 218 1.03 -18.58 -35.03
CA ALA A 218 -0.23 -18.50 -34.30
C ALA A 218 -0.01 -18.58 -32.77
N SER A 219 0.91 -19.42 -32.31
CA SER A 219 1.26 -19.54 -30.88
C SER A 219 1.93 -18.27 -30.34
N VAL A 220 2.87 -17.69 -31.09
CA VAL A 220 3.51 -16.42 -30.72
C VAL A 220 2.50 -15.27 -30.76
N GLY A 221 1.65 -15.21 -31.77
CA GLY A 221 0.58 -14.21 -31.88
C GLY A 221 -0.41 -14.27 -30.73
N ALA A 222 -0.85 -15.48 -30.36
CA ALA A 222 -1.72 -15.70 -29.20
C ALA A 222 -1.03 -15.28 -27.89
N GLY A 223 0.24 -15.64 -27.69
CA GLY A 223 1.00 -15.26 -26.50
C GLY A 223 1.19 -13.74 -26.35
N ILE A 224 1.45 -13.03 -27.45
CA ILE A 224 1.54 -11.56 -27.44
C ILE A 224 0.17 -10.95 -27.18
N SER A 225 -0.88 -11.43 -27.85
CA SER A 225 -2.24 -10.91 -27.69
C SER A 225 -2.74 -11.02 -26.25
N MET A 226 -2.41 -12.11 -25.56
CA MET A 226 -2.80 -12.33 -24.15
C MET A 226 -1.96 -11.51 -23.16
N GLY A 227 -0.75 -11.10 -23.52
CA GLY A 227 0.07 -10.24 -22.66
C GLY A 227 -0.40 -8.78 -22.61
N PHE A 228 -1.33 -8.38 -23.49
CA PHE A 228 -1.86 -7.01 -23.61
C PHE A 228 -3.31 -6.85 -23.15
N THR A 229 -3.96 -7.92 -22.66
CA THR A 229 -5.33 -7.94 -22.13
C THR A 229 -5.33 -8.22 -20.64
#